data_AF-A0A7J3MMU7-F1
#
_entry.id   AF-A0A7J3MMU7-F1
#
_cell.length_a   1.000
_cell.length_b   1.000
_cell.length_c   1.000
_cell.angle_alpha   90.00
_cell.angle_beta   90.00
_cell.angle_gamma   90.00
#
_symmetry.space_group_name_H-M   'P 1'
#
loop_
_entity.id
_entity.type
_entity.pdbx_description
1 polymer ?
#
loop_
_entity_poly.entity_id
_entity_poly.type
_entity_poly.pdbx_seq_one_letter_code
_entity_poly.pdbx_strand_id
1 'polypeptide(L)'
;MVKGKVIIRGPRVQDVGYRLFLLNVASDIGLTGFQARNVDNDSVEVFYEGSKQKAEEFIETIKKLAPKKAEVSSIKFEKYAGTVKPIEVFRSEFGTIQLGKIVEVGVEMLEKQDTMLGKMDLMLGKQDIIVEKIDGLGDKIDDVGNKVDGLGVKIDALREDLKSMLDRRLTILERDMALVKEKLGIP
;
A
#
# COMPACT_ATOMS: atom_id res chain seq x y z
N MET A 1 3.81 -16.69 -51.26
CA MET A 1 3.78 -16.15 -49.88
C MET A 1 5.12 -15.51 -49.58
N VAL A 2 5.16 -14.49 -48.74
CA VAL A 2 6.36 -13.75 -48.35
C VAL A 2 6.68 -14.10 -46.90
N LYS A 3 7.97 -14.32 -46.64
CA LYS A 3 8.52 -14.57 -45.33
C LYS A 3 9.55 -13.50 -45.00
N GLY A 4 9.59 -13.08 -43.74
CA GLY A 4 10.59 -12.14 -43.30
C GLY A 4 10.90 -12.25 -41.83
N LYS A 5 11.97 -11.55 -41.48
CA LYS A 5 12.49 -11.42 -40.13
C LYS A 5 12.50 -9.94 -39.75
N VAL A 6 12.13 -9.66 -38.51
CA VAL A 6 12.24 -8.33 -37.90
C VAL A 6 13.08 -8.44 -36.65
N ILE A 7 14.01 -7.51 -36.47
CA ILE A 7 14.75 -7.33 -35.22
C ILE A 7 14.43 -5.93 -34.70
N ILE A 8 13.78 -5.87 -33.54
CA ILE A 8 13.41 -4.63 -32.85
C ILE A 8 14.35 -4.48 -31.67
N ARG A 9 15.14 -3.41 -31.64
CA ARG A 9 16.09 -3.13 -30.55
C ARG A 9 15.71 -1.88 -29.80
N GLY A 10 15.98 -1.85 -28.51
CA GLY A 10 15.95 -0.62 -27.72
C GLY A 10 16.09 -0.88 -26.22
N PRO A 11 16.33 0.18 -25.44
CA PRO A 11 16.55 0.08 -24.00
C PRO A 11 15.34 -0.52 -23.26
N ARG A 12 14.14 -0.47 -23.87
CA ARG A 12 12.92 -0.99 -23.26
C ARG A 12 11.98 -1.64 -24.28
N VAL A 13 12.34 -2.81 -24.78
CA VAL A 13 11.50 -3.59 -25.72
C VAL A 13 11.04 -4.94 -25.17
N GLN A 14 11.60 -5.38 -24.04
CA GLN A 14 11.22 -6.60 -23.32
C GLN A 14 10.34 -6.26 -22.10
N ASP A 15 9.51 -7.21 -21.67
CA ASP A 15 8.57 -7.08 -20.53
C ASP A 15 7.62 -5.86 -20.57
N VAL A 16 7.42 -5.28 -21.75
CA VAL A 16 6.46 -4.21 -22.04
C VAL A 16 5.27 -4.67 -22.90
N GLY A 17 5.10 -5.99 -23.02
CA GLY A 17 4.03 -6.60 -23.83
C GLY A 17 4.29 -6.62 -25.33
N TYR A 18 5.52 -6.35 -25.77
CA TYR A 18 5.87 -6.21 -27.20
C TYR A 18 5.56 -7.48 -28.02
N ARG A 19 5.92 -8.67 -27.53
CA ARG A 19 5.61 -9.93 -28.21
C ARG A 19 4.11 -10.18 -28.38
N LEU A 20 3.31 -9.83 -27.36
CA LEU A 20 1.85 -9.95 -27.42
C LEU A 20 1.25 -8.92 -28.39
N PHE A 21 1.73 -7.68 -28.36
CA PHE A 21 1.33 -6.65 -29.31
C PHE A 21 1.55 -7.09 -30.76
N LEU A 22 2.75 -7.59 -31.07
CA LEU A 22 3.09 -8.07 -32.41
C LEU A 22 2.24 -9.28 -32.82
N LEU A 23 1.97 -10.21 -31.91
CA LEU A 23 1.09 -11.34 -32.16
C LEU A 23 -0.33 -10.88 -32.51
N ASN A 24 -0.87 -9.90 -31.79
CA ASN A 24 -2.20 -9.37 -32.06
C ASN A 24 -2.25 -8.70 -33.43
N VAL A 25 -1.28 -7.82 -33.75
CA VAL A 25 -1.19 -7.19 -35.08
C VAL A 25 -1.10 -8.23 -36.19
N ALA A 26 -0.26 -9.26 -36.03
CA ALA A 26 -0.14 -10.35 -37.00
C ALA A 26 -1.45 -11.14 -37.17
N SER A 27 -2.19 -11.33 -36.08
CA SER A 27 -3.46 -12.04 -36.05
C SER A 27 -4.57 -11.26 -36.74
N ASP A 28 -4.68 -9.96 -36.44
CA ASP A 28 -5.71 -9.08 -36.97
C ASP A 28 -5.59 -8.93 -38.49
N ILE A 29 -4.35 -8.84 -38.99
CA ILE A 29 -4.04 -8.82 -40.43
C ILE A 29 -4.25 -10.22 -41.06
N GLY A 30 -4.21 -11.27 -40.24
CA GLY A 30 -4.38 -12.66 -40.65
C GLY A 30 -3.15 -13.21 -41.39
N LEU A 31 -1.97 -13.02 -40.80
CA LEU A 31 -0.75 -13.71 -41.21
C LEU A 31 -0.87 -15.22 -40.96
N THR A 32 -0.27 -16.02 -41.83
CA THR A 32 -0.35 -17.49 -41.73
C THR A 32 0.69 -18.04 -40.76
N GLY A 33 1.86 -17.40 -40.67
CA GLY A 33 2.93 -17.78 -39.76
C GLY A 33 3.43 -16.60 -38.95
N PHE A 34 3.71 -16.85 -37.68
CA PHE A 34 4.24 -15.86 -36.76
C PHE A 34 5.01 -16.52 -35.62
N GLN A 35 6.14 -15.93 -35.25
CA GLN A 35 6.89 -16.29 -34.06
C GLN A 35 7.63 -15.06 -33.54
N ALA A 36 7.59 -14.84 -32.22
CA ALA A 36 8.36 -13.78 -31.59
C ALA A 36 9.12 -14.28 -30.36
N ARG A 37 10.39 -13.91 -30.24
CA ARG A 37 11.25 -14.25 -29.10
C ARG A 37 12.06 -13.04 -28.64
N ASN A 38 12.30 -12.97 -27.34
CA ASN A 38 13.29 -12.04 -26.80
C ASN A 38 14.68 -12.63 -27.10
N VAL A 39 15.59 -11.78 -27.56
CA VAL A 39 16.99 -12.14 -27.84
C VAL A 39 17.84 -11.10 -27.12
N ASP A 40 18.92 -11.53 -26.48
CA ASP A 40 19.74 -10.67 -25.61
C ASP A 40 18.86 -9.95 -24.56
N ASN A 41 19.34 -8.82 -24.02
CA ASN A 41 18.60 -8.04 -23.01
C ASN A 41 17.75 -6.90 -23.61
N ASP A 42 17.95 -6.57 -24.88
CA ASP A 42 17.46 -5.32 -25.49
C ASP A 42 16.79 -5.53 -26.85
N SER A 43 16.58 -6.78 -27.25
CA SER A 43 16.11 -7.11 -28.60
C SER A 43 14.91 -8.05 -28.60
N VAL A 44 13.98 -7.83 -29.54
CA VAL A 44 12.87 -8.73 -29.87
C VAL A 44 13.01 -9.13 -31.32
N GLU A 45 13.09 -10.44 -31.56
CA GLU A 45 13.17 -11.02 -32.89
C GLU A 45 11.83 -11.63 -33.28
N VAL A 46 11.40 -11.36 -34.51
CA VAL A 46 10.11 -11.76 -35.05
C VAL A 46 10.31 -12.43 -36.40
N PHE A 47 9.64 -13.55 -36.62
CA PHE A 47 9.49 -14.18 -37.92
C PHE A 47 8.04 -14.14 -38.33
N TYR A 48 7.77 -13.79 -39.59
CA TYR A 48 6.41 -13.67 -40.10
C TYR A 48 6.28 -14.27 -41.49
N GLU A 49 5.10 -14.78 -41.81
CA GLU A 49 4.76 -15.36 -43.10
C GLU A 49 3.32 -15.02 -43.48
N GLY A 50 3.11 -14.59 -44.73
CA GLY A 50 1.78 -14.26 -45.24
C GLY A 50 1.75 -14.01 -46.75
N SER A 51 0.60 -13.55 -47.26
CA SER A 51 0.55 -13.00 -48.63
C SER A 51 1.38 -11.71 -48.69
N LYS A 52 1.79 -11.30 -49.90
CA LYS A 52 2.61 -10.08 -50.07
C LYS A 52 1.93 -8.84 -49.46
N GLN A 53 0.65 -8.64 -49.76
CA GLN A 53 -0.15 -7.54 -49.22
C GLN A 53 -0.20 -7.54 -47.68
N LYS A 54 -0.49 -8.69 -47.07
CA LYS A 54 -0.58 -8.81 -45.61
C LYS A 54 0.76 -8.62 -44.92
N ALA A 55 1.84 -9.13 -45.52
CA ALA A 55 3.19 -8.93 -45.01
C ALA A 55 3.59 -7.45 -45.05
N GLU A 56 3.27 -6.74 -46.15
CA GLU A 56 3.51 -5.31 -46.28
C GLU A 56 2.71 -4.50 -45.25
N GLU A 57 1.43 -4.85 -45.04
CA GLU A 57 0.58 -4.22 -44.03
C GLU A 57 1.10 -4.43 -42.60
N PHE A 58 1.59 -5.63 -42.29
CA PHE A 58 2.21 -5.92 -41.00
C PHE A 58 3.46 -5.06 -40.77
N ILE A 59 4.35 -5.00 -41.77
CA ILE A 59 5.57 -4.18 -41.73
C ILE A 59 5.23 -2.70 -41.49
N GLU A 60 4.26 -2.16 -42.22
CA GLU A 60 3.87 -0.75 -42.10
C GLU A 60 3.23 -0.44 -40.74
N THR A 61 2.47 -1.37 -40.18
CA THR A 61 1.85 -1.21 -38.86
C THR A 61 2.90 -1.14 -37.75
N ILE A 62 3.85 -2.09 -37.73
CA ILE A 62 4.85 -2.17 -36.65
C ILE A 62 5.95 -1.09 -36.75
N LYS A 63 6.07 -0.41 -37.89
CA LYS A 63 6.90 0.81 -38.01
C LYS A 63 6.26 2.01 -37.32
N LYS A 64 4.93 2.07 -37.27
CA LYS A 64 4.17 3.23 -36.77
C LYS A 64 3.70 3.04 -35.33
N LEU A 65 3.44 1.80 -34.94
CA LEU A 65 2.85 1.46 -33.66
C LEU A 65 3.79 0.59 -32.83
N ALA A 66 3.87 0.90 -31.54
CA ALA A 66 4.59 0.14 -30.53
C ALA A 66 3.79 0.18 -29.21
N PRO A 67 4.06 -0.73 -28.26
CA PRO A 67 3.46 -0.66 -26.93
C PRO A 67 3.76 0.67 -26.22
N LYS A 68 2.81 1.20 -25.45
CA LYS A 68 2.94 2.51 -24.77
C LYS A 68 4.19 2.68 -23.90
N LYS A 69 4.68 1.59 -23.31
CA LYS A 69 5.86 1.59 -22.42
C LYS A 69 7.16 1.23 -23.15
N ALA A 70 7.11 1.02 -24.47
CA ALA A 70 8.28 0.59 -25.22
C ALA A 70 9.16 1.77 -25.61
N GLU A 71 10.47 1.58 -25.53
CA GLU A 71 11.48 2.51 -26.03
C GLU A 71 12.29 1.78 -27.10
N VAL A 72 12.05 2.14 -28.36
CA VAL A 72 12.64 1.49 -29.53
C VAL A 72 13.75 2.37 -30.09
N SER A 73 14.94 1.81 -30.24
CA SER A 73 16.09 2.47 -30.88
C SER A 73 16.20 2.15 -32.37
N SER A 74 15.86 0.91 -32.78
CA SER A 74 15.90 0.55 -34.20
C SER A 74 14.98 -0.62 -34.53
N ILE A 75 14.52 -0.67 -35.78
CA ILE A 75 13.78 -1.79 -36.35
C ILE A 75 14.46 -2.17 -37.66
N LYS A 76 14.90 -3.43 -37.78
CA LYS A 76 15.56 -3.96 -38.98
C LYS A 76 14.72 -5.07 -39.59
N PHE A 77 14.52 -5.00 -40.90
CA PHE A 77 13.77 -5.98 -41.68
C PHE A 77 14.72 -6.76 -42.59
N GLU A 78 14.63 -8.08 -42.55
CA GLU A 78 15.47 -8.99 -43.32
C GLU A 78 14.62 -10.03 -44.04
N LYS A 79 15.10 -10.52 -45.19
CA LYS A 79 14.49 -11.67 -45.84
C LYS A 79 14.73 -12.92 -45.00
N TYR A 80 13.73 -13.78 -44.91
CA TYR A 80 13.84 -15.03 -44.16
C TYR A 80 13.47 -16.21 -45.06
N ALA A 81 14.37 -17.17 -45.20
CA ALA A 81 14.16 -18.36 -46.03
C ALA A 81 13.73 -19.59 -45.22
N GLY A 82 13.75 -19.51 -43.89
CA GLY A 82 13.40 -20.63 -43.03
C GLY A 82 11.89 -20.89 -42.94
N THR A 83 11.52 -21.82 -42.05
CA THR A 83 10.12 -22.14 -41.75
C THR A 83 9.63 -21.21 -40.67
N VAL A 84 8.48 -20.57 -40.90
CA VAL A 84 7.78 -19.80 -39.87
C VAL A 84 6.67 -20.69 -39.32
N LYS A 85 6.61 -20.80 -37.99
CA LYS A 85 5.58 -21.58 -37.30
C LYS A 85 4.19 -21.00 -37.61
N PRO A 86 3.15 -21.83 -37.82
CA PRO A 86 1.79 -21.34 -37.96
C PRO A 86 1.38 -20.48 -36.75
N ILE A 87 0.69 -19.37 -37.00
CA ILE A 87 0.36 -18.40 -35.95
C ILE A 87 -0.41 -19.02 -34.78
N GLU A 88 -1.32 -19.95 -35.06
CA GLU A 88 -2.12 -20.64 -34.05
C GLU A 88 -1.28 -21.51 -33.11
N VAL A 89 -0.25 -22.17 -33.65
CA VAL A 89 0.67 -22.98 -32.82
C VAL A 89 1.48 -22.07 -31.92
N PHE A 90 2.00 -20.95 -32.45
CA PHE A 90 2.70 -19.98 -31.62
C PHE A 90 1.79 -19.34 -30.57
N ARG A 91 0.52 -19.02 -30.89
CA ARG A 91 -0.46 -18.48 -29.94
C ARG A 91 -0.66 -19.43 -28.77
N SER A 92 -0.85 -20.73 -29.04
CA SER A 92 -1.04 -21.76 -28.01
C SER A 92 0.19 -21.91 -27.10
N GLU A 93 1.38 -22.00 -27.69
CA GLU A 93 2.65 -22.08 -26.94
C GLU A 93 2.90 -20.82 -26.12
N PHE A 94 2.71 -19.64 -26.71
CA PHE A 94 2.91 -18.37 -26.06
C PHE A 94 1.95 -18.22 -24.87
N GLY A 95 0.68 -18.60 -25.01
CA GLY A 95 -0.29 -18.64 -23.92
C GLY A 95 0.19 -19.52 -22.76
N THR A 96 0.67 -20.73 -23.06
CA THR A 96 1.21 -21.66 -22.06
C THR A 96 2.42 -21.07 -21.32
N ILE A 97 3.34 -20.45 -22.04
CA ILE A 97 4.52 -19.78 -21.45
C ILE A 97 4.09 -18.62 -20.54
N GLN A 98 3.08 -17.83 -20.94
CA GLN A 98 2.57 -16.74 -20.11
C GLN A 98 1.88 -17.26 -18.84
N LEU A 99 1.14 -18.37 -18.93
CA LEU A 99 0.55 -19.02 -17.76
C LEU A 99 1.63 -19.49 -16.78
N GLY A 100 2.74 -20.06 -17.27
CA GLY A 100 3.88 -20.42 -16.44
C GLY A 100 4.45 -19.23 -15.65
N LYS A 101 4.63 -18.08 -16.30
CA LYS A 101 5.07 -16.84 -15.63
C LYS A 101 4.06 -16.35 -14.57
N ILE A 102 2.76 -16.47 -14.85
CA ILE A 102 1.72 -16.09 -13.89
C ILE A 102 1.77 -16.99 -12.66
N VAL A 103 1.99 -18.29 -12.83
CA VAL A 103 2.13 -19.24 -11.72
C VAL A 103 3.35 -18.86 -10.86
N GLU A 104 4.50 -18.61 -11.49
CA GLU A 104 5.73 -18.23 -10.78
C GLU A 104 5.57 -16.94 -9.98
N VAL A 105 5.08 -15.86 -10.61
CA VAL A 105 4.79 -14.59 -9.92
C VAL A 105 3.72 -14.77 -8.85
N GLY A 106 2.71 -15.62 -9.10
CA GLY A 106 1.66 -15.94 -8.15
C GLY A 106 2.20 -16.60 -6.87
N VAL A 107 3.16 -17.52 -7.00
CA VAL A 107 3.85 -18.14 -5.85
C VAL A 107 4.65 -17.09 -5.07
N GLU A 108 5.43 -16.25 -5.76
CA GLU A 108 6.21 -15.18 -5.10
C GLU A 108 5.28 -14.17 -4.37
N MET A 109 4.10 -13.90 -4.93
CA MET A 109 3.09 -13.06 -4.29
C MET A 109 2.52 -13.69 -3.01
N LEU A 110 2.28 -15.01 -3.01
CA LEU A 110 1.83 -15.74 -1.81
C LEU A 110 2.87 -15.67 -0.70
N GLU A 111 4.15 -15.89 -1.00
CA GLU A 111 5.24 -15.78 -0.01
C GLU A 111 5.35 -14.36 0.57
N LYS A 112 5.16 -13.33 -0.26
CA LYS A 112 5.12 -11.93 0.19
C LYS A 112 3.88 -11.65 1.07
N GLN A 113 2.74 -12.27 0.78
CA GLN A 113 1.54 -12.16 1.61
C GLN A 113 1.76 -12.84 2.97
N ASP A 114 2.35 -14.03 3.01
CA ASP A 114 2.70 -14.71 4.28
C ASP A 114 3.65 -13.86 5.12
N THR A 115 4.66 -13.26 4.48
CA THR A 115 5.57 -12.32 5.15
C THR A 115 4.83 -11.08 5.69
N MET A 116 3.82 -10.59 4.98
CA MET A 116 3.00 -9.46 5.40
C MET A 116 2.09 -9.83 6.58
N LEU A 117 1.47 -11.01 6.55
CA LEU A 117 0.66 -11.55 7.66
C LEU A 117 1.51 -11.66 8.94
N GLY A 118 2.70 -12.25 8.85
CA GLY A 118 3.61 -12.32 10.00
C GLY A 118 4.00 -10.95 10.56
N LYS A 119 4.14 -9.92 9.72
CA LYS A 119 4.35 -8.54 10.18
C LYS A 119 3.11 -7.92 10.83
N MET A 120 1.91 -8.28 10.38
CA MET A 120 0.66 -7.85 11.02
C MET A 120 0.50 -8.48 12.40
N ASP A 121 0.80 -9.78 12.55
CA ASP A 121 0.76 -10.46 13.85
C ASP A 121 1.71 -9.80 14.86
N LEU A 122 2.93 -9.46 14.43
CA LEU A 122 3.87 -8.72 15.26
C LEU A 122 3.36 -7.31 15.65
N MET A 123 2.58 -6.66 14.79
CA MET A 123 1.99 -5.36 15.07
C MET A 123 0.83 -5.48 16.06
N LEU A 124 -0.04 -6.48 15.90
CA LEU A 124 -1.11 -6.79 16.84
C LEU A 124 -0.55 -7.10 18.22
N GLY A 125 0.48 -7.95 18.31
CA GLY A 125 1.14 -8.22 19.60
C GLY A 125 1.75 -6.98 20.25
N LYS A 126 2.23 -5.99 19.46
CA LYS A 126 2.66 -4.70 20.01
C LYS A 126 1.49 -3.84 20.48
N GLN A 127 0.34 -3.90 19.82
CA GLN A 127 -0.87 -3.21 20.24
C GLN A 127 -1.42 -3.81 21.54
N ASP A 128 -1.40 -5.13 21.71
CA ASP A 128 -1.80 -5.79 22.96
C ASP A 128 -0.97 -5.27 24.15
N ILE A 129 0.35 -5.15 24.00
CA ILE A 129 1.25 -4.57 25.02
C ILE A 129 0.88 -3.10 25.32
N ILE A 130 0.43 -2.33 24.32
CA ILE A 130 0.01 -0.95 24.52
C ILE A 130 -1.31 -0.91 25.31
N VAL A 131 -2.25 -1.79 24.99
CA VAL A 131 -3.52 -1.91 25.73
C VAL A 131 -3.25 -2.25 27.18
N GLU A 132 -2.43 -3.26 27.47
CA GLU A 132 -2.05 -3.61 28.85
C GLU A 132 -1.42 -2.43 29.62
N LYS A 133 -0.58 -1.65 28.94
CA LYS A 133 0.03 -0.45 29.55
C LYS A 133 -0.99 0.66 29.80
N ILE A 134 -1.98 0.81 28.93
CA ILE A 134 -3.07 1.79 29.09
C ILE A 134 -3.96 1.36 30.27
N ASP A 135 -4.32 0.09 30.36
CA ASP A 135 -5.10 -0.45 31.48
C ASP A 135 -4.36 -0.19 32.81
N GLY A 136 -3.07 -0.49 32.87
CA GLY A 136 -2.25 -0.20 34.06
C GLY A 136 -2.05 1.30 34.35
N LEU A 137 -2.26 2.19 33.38
CA LEU A 137 -2.35 3.64 33.63
C LEU A 137 -3.73 4.02 34.17
N GLY A 138 -4.79 3.38 33.69
CA GLY A 138 -6.16 3.51 34.20
C GLY A 138 -6.21 3.22 35.69
N ASP A 139 -5.69 2.05 36.12
CA ASP A 139 -5.63 1.67 37.53
C ASP A 139 -4.92 2.71 38.40
N LYS A 140 -3.81 3.28 37.90
CA LYS A 140 -3.07 4.32 38.62
C LYS A 140 -3.83 5.64 38.70
N ILE A 141 -4.59 5.99 37.67
CA ILE A 141 -5.43 7.19 37.65
C ILE A 141 -6.56 7.04 38.66
N ASP A 142 -7.20 5.87 38.71
CA ASP A 142 -8.26 5.56 39.69
C ASP A 142 -7.72 5.66 41.13
N ASP A 143 -6.53 5.12 41.39
CA ASP A 143 -5.83 5.26 42.67
C ASP A 143 -5.57 6.72 43.07
N VAL A 144 -5.18 7.56 42.10
CA VAL A 144 -5.00 9.00 42.33
C VAL A 144 -6.34 9.68 42.58
N GLY A 145 -7.39 9.35 41.83
CA GLY A 145 -8.74 9.84 42.02
C GLY A 145 -9.24 9.58 43.45
N ASN A 146 -9.13 8.34 43.92
CA ASN A 146 -9.49 7.95 45.29
C ASN A 146 -8.74 8.76 46.36
N LYS A 147 -7.44 9.04 46.14
CA LYS A 147 -6.64 9.87 47.07
C LYS A 147 -7.10 11.33 47.06
N VAL A 148 -7.40 11.87 45.89
CA VAL A 148 -7.90 13.25 45.72
C VAL A 148 -9.27 13.41 46.39
N ASP A 149 -10.19 12.46 46.18
CA ASP A 149 -11.49 12.45 46.85
C ASP A 149 -11.32 12.40 48.38
N GLY A 150 -10.43 11.54 48.86
CA GLY A 150 -10.09 11.46 50.28
C GLY A 150 -9.48 12.76 50.86
N LEU A 151 -8.73 13.52 50.05
CA LEU A 151 -8.27 14.86 50.44
C LEU A 151 -9.42 15.87 50.48
N GLY A 152 -10.35 15.80 49.53
CA GLY A 152 -11.56 16.63 49.51
C GLY A 152 -12.36 16.51 50.80
N VAL A 153 -12.63 15.29 51.24
CA VAL A 153 -13.33 15.01 52.51
C VAL A 153 -12.60 15.63 53.72
N LYS A 154 -11.27 15.53 53.76
CA LYS A 154 -10.47 16.13 54.85
C LYS A 154 -10.51 17.65 54.82
N ILE A 155 -10.49 18.27 53.64
CA ILE A 155 -10.59 19.72 53.48
C ILE A 155 -11.96 20.22 53.96
N ASP A 156 -13.03 19.52 53.59
CA ASP A 156 -14.39 19.86 54.04
C ASP A 156 -14.51 19.77 55.56
N ALA A 157 -13.96 18.72 56.18
CA ALA A 157 -13.91 18.59 57.63
C ALA A 157 -13.14 19.75 58.30
N LEU A 158 -11.94 20.08 57.80
CA LEU A 158 -11.15 21.21 58.31
C LEU A 158 -11.88 22.54 58.16
N ARG A 159 -12.65 22.73 57.08
CA ARG A 159 -13.43 23.93 56.82
C ARG A 159 -14.57 24.08 57.84
N GLU A 160 -15.29 23.01 58.13
CA GLU A 160 -16.33 22.99 59.16
C GLU A 160 -15.76 23.21 60.57
N ASP A 161 -14.65 22.55 60.90
CA ASP A 161 -13.96 22.75 62.18
C ASP A 161 -13.52 24.21 62.38
N LEU A 162 -12.95 24.83 61.33
CA LEU A 162 -12.53 26.23 61.37
C LEU A 162 -13.72 27.18 61.54
N LYS A 163 -14.81 26.93 60.81
CA LYS A 163 -16.06 27.70 60.93
C LYS A 163 -16.61 27.63 62.35
N SER A 164 -16.72 26.43 62.92
CA SER A 164 -17.16 26.23 64.30
C SER A 164 -16.27 26.97 65.31
N MET A 165 -14.95 26.91 65.12
CA MET A 165 -14.00 27.61 65.99
C MET A 165 -14.15 29.14 65.92
N LEU A 166 -14.34 29.69 64.72
CA LEU A 166 -14.53 31.12 64.49
C LEU A 166 -15.86 31.61 65.08
N ASP A 167 -16.96 30.89 64.84
CA ASP A 167 -18.28 31.20 65.38
C ASP A 167 -18.27 31.23 66.91
N ARG A 168 -17.59 30.26 67.54
CA ARG A 168 -17.39 30.23 68.99
C ARG A 168 -16.60 31.44 69.50
N ARG A 169 -15.51 31.82 68.81
CA ARG A 169 -14.69 32.99 69.20
C ARG A 169 -15.47 34.30 69.03
N LEU A 170 -16.20 34.46 67.94
CA LEU A 170 -17.05 35.63 67.70
C LEU A 170 -18.13 35.76 68.77
N THR A 171 -18.81 34.65 69.10
CA THR A 171 -19.82 34.62 70.18
C THR A 171 -19.23 35.06 71.53
N ILE A 172 -18.01 34.62 71.86
CA ILE A 172 -17.32 35.04 73.09
C ILE A 172 -16.99 36.53 73.04
N LEU A 173 -16.43 37.02 71.93
CA LEU A 173 -16.10 38.44 71.76
C LEU A 173 -17.34 39.35 71.82
N GLU A 174 -18.45 38.93 71.22
CA GLU A 174 -19.73 39.66 71.27
C GLU A 174 -20.25 39.76 72.72
N ARG A 175 -20.17 38.68 73.49
CA ARG A 175 -20.52 38.68 74.92
C ARG A 175 -19.60 39.60 75.73
N ASP A 176 -18.30 39.49 75.52
CA ASP A 176 -17.31 40.33 76.21
C ASP A 176 -17.53 41.81 75.88
N MET A 177 -17.80 42.15 74.61
CA MET A 177 -18.12 43.51 74.19
C MET A 177 -19.42 44.03 74.84
N ALA A 178 -20.45 43.20 74.95
CA ALA A 178 -21.69 43.59 75.62
C ALA A 178 -21.45 43.97 77.09
N LEU A 179 -20.66 43.15 77.81
CA LEU A 179 -20.27 43.44 79.20
C LEU A 179 -19.44 44.73 79.34
N VAL A 180 -18.56 45.01 78.37
CA VAL A 180 -17.78 46.26 78.36
C VAL A 180 -18.67 47.48 78.11
N LYS A 181 -19.59 47.41 77.13
CA LYS A 181 -20.53 48.49 76.83
C LYS A 181 -21.43 48.82 78.02
N GLU A 182 -21.95 47.78 78.69
CA GLU A 182 -22.76 47.92 79.91
C GLU A 182 -22.01 48.67 81.01
N LYS A 183 -20.75 48.31 81.27
CA LYS A 183 -19.91 49.00 82.28
C LYS A 183 -19.60 50.46 81.95
N LEU A 184 -19.54 50.81 80.67
CA LEU A 184 -19.21 52.16 80.20
C LEU A 184 -20.45 53.06 80.02
N GLY A 185 -21.66 52.54 80.21
CA GLY A 185 -22.92 53.30 80.04
C GLY A 185 -23.19 53.71 78.59
N ILE A 186 -22.60 52.99 77.63
CA ILE A 186 -22.81 53.19 76.20
C ILE A 186 -23.94 52.25 75.76
N PRO A 187 -24.99 52.73 75.06
CA PRO A 187 -26.05 51.86 74.56
C PRO A 187 -25.55 50.78 73.59
#